data_AF-A0A8J6AK00-F1
#
_entry.id   AF-A0A8J6AK00-F1
#
_cell.length_a   1.000
_cell.length_b   1.000
_cell.length_c   1.000
_cell.angle_alpha   90.00
_cell.angle_beta   90.00
_cell.angle_gamma   90.00
#
_symmetry.space_group_name_H-M   'P 1'
#
loop_
_entity.id
_entity.type
_entity.pdbx_description
1 polymer ?
#
loop_
_entity_poly.entity_id
_entity_poly.type
_entity_poly.pdbx_seq_one_letter_code
_entity_poly.pdbx_strand_id
1 'polypeptide(L)'
;PIHRTRQEHNTVWRMLKTIPDLTSQLTDEHLKTLSMNVISETWLKGSTVFGNDGFYIILKGMARPQTGVQGSSTEENKSQTSFILPSFHSFLISEELKCSAFAEMFLSPCEPTKLKLFLVFLQLTQWSTFGTLEEYTPQNESEARKYSVVVEEDCEILRISAKDFAKLKSV
;
A
#
# COMPACT_ATOMS: atom_id res chain seq x y z
N PRO A 1 -17.55 4.04 -11.09
CA PRO A 1 -16.66 3.07 -11.77
C PRO A 1 -16.20 3.62 -13.12
N ILE A 2 -14.88 3.74 -13.34
CA ILE A 2 -14.33 4.18 -14.62
C ILE A 2 -14.21 2.95 -15.54
N HIS A 3 -14.91 2.96 -16.68
CA HIS A 3 -14.74 1.93 -17.70
C HIS A 3 -13.37 2.11 -18.36
N ARG A 4 -12.51 1.09 -18.25
CA ARG A 4 -11.18 1.13 -18.87
C ARG A 4 -11.23 0.67 -20.32
N THR A 5 -10.34 1.24 -21.10
CA THR A 5 -10.03 0.80 -22.46
C THR A 5 -9.28 -0.54 -22.43
N ARG A 6 -9.32 -1.27 -23.53
CA ARG A 6 -8.54 -2.50 -23.71
C ARG A 6 -7.03 -2.29 -23.47
N GLN A 7 -6.51 -1.12 -23.85
CA GLN A 7 -5.10 -0.77 -23.65
C GLN A 7 -4.77 -0.58 -22.17
N GLU A 8 -5.64 0.10 -21.40
CA GLU A 8 -5.46 0.28 -19.97
C GLU A 8 -5.56 -1.06 -19.23
N HIS A 9 -6.52 -1.93 -19.60
CA HIS A 9 -6.59 -3.29 -19.07
C HIS A 9 -5.30 -4.09 -19.32
N ASN A 10 -4.73 -4.01 -20.53
CA ASN A 10 -3.46 -4.67 -20.84
C ASN A 10 -2.27 -4.09 -20.05
N THR A 11 -2.27 -2.79 -19.77
CA THR A 11 -1.26 -2.16 -18.91
C THR A 11 -1.39 -2.64 -17.48
N VAL A 12 -2.60 -2.64 -16.92
CA VAL A 12 -2.86 -3.18 -15.58
C VAL A 12 -2.45 -4.64 -15.51
N TRP A 13 -2.86 -5.49 -16.45
CA TRP A 13 -2.46 -6.91 -16.48
C TRP A 13 -0.94 -7.10 -16.47
N ARG A 14 -0.20 -6.35 -17.30
CA ARG A 14 1.28 -6.39 -17.30
C ARG A 14 1.87 -6.01 -15.95
N MET A 15 1.30 -5.02 -15.27
CA MET A 15 1.76 -4.60 -13.94
C MET A 15 1.38 -5.58 -12.84
N LEU A 16 0.19 -6.20 -12.89
CA LEU A 16 -0.19 -7.22 -11.91
C LEU A 16 0.77 -8.41 -11.92
N LYS A 17 1.35 -8.73 -13.09
CA LYS A 17 2.39 -9.77 -13.25
C LYS A 17 3.73 -9.41 -12.62
N THR A 18 3.96 -8.16 -12.22
CA THR A 18 5.20 -7.75 -11.54
C THR A 18 5.06 -7.72 -10.02
N ILE A 19 3.89 -8.06 -9.48
CA ILE A 19 3.59 -8.03 -8.04
C ILE A 19 3.67 -9.46 -7.49
N PRO A 20 4.74 -9.83 -6.76
CA PRO A 20 4.95 -11.17 -6.20
C PRO A 20 3.79 -11.66 -5.33
N ASP A 21 3.19 -10.77 -4.53
CA ASP A 21 2.05 -11.10 -3.65
C ASP A 21 0.85 -11.62 -4.44
N LEU A 22 0.70 -11.16 -5.68
CA LEU A 22 -0.33 -11.63 -6.62
C LEU A 22 0.14 -12.85 -7.41
N THR A 23 1.33 -12.81 -8.01
CA THR A 23 1.81 -13.90 -8.89
C THR A 23 2.16 -15.18 -8.14
N SER A 24 2.41 -15.11 -6.83
CA SER A 24 2.59 -16.30 -5.98
C SER A 24 1.27 -17.05 -5.71
N GLN A 25 0.13 -16.37 -5.88
CA GLN A 25 -1.19 -16.89 -5.53
C GLN A 25 -2.13 -17.04 -6.72
N LEU A 26 -1.88 -16.33 -7.82
CA LEU A 26 -2.74 -16.28 -9.00
C LEU A 26 -1.98 -16.70 -10.27
N THR A 27 -2.66 -17.45 -11.13
CA THR A 27 -2.18 -17.77 -12.48
C THR A 27 -2.29 -16.57 -13.42
N ASP A 28 -1.67 -16.64 -14.58
CA ASP A 28 -1.73 -15.58 -15.59
C ASP A 28 -3.17 -15.32 -16.08
N GLU A 29 -3.99 -16.37 -16.19
CA GLU A 29 -5.41 -16.30 -16.52
C GLU A 29 -6.22 -15.59 -15.44
N HIS A 30 -5.91 -15.86 -14.16
CA HIS A 30 -6.53 -15.16 -13.04
C HIS A 30 -6.15 -13.67 -13.04
N LEU A 31 -4.88 -13.34 -13.28
CA LEU A 31 -4.42 -11.94 -13.36
C LEU A 31 -5.06 -11.20 -14.54
N LYS A 32 -5.25 -11.89 -15.67
CA LYS A 32 -5.94 -11.33 -16.84
C LYS A 32 -7.41 -11.05 -16.54
N THR A 33 -8.10 -12.00 -15.90
CA THR A 33 -9.50 -11.83 -15.47
C THR A 33 -9.62 -10.69 -14.45
N LEU A 34 -8.72 -10.67 -13.48
CA LEU A 34 -8.66 -9.61 -12.47
C LEU A 34 -8.50 -8.25 -13.13
N SER A 35 -7.58 -8.11 -14.10
CA SER A 35 -7.35 -6.86 -14.83
C SER A 35 -8.59 -6.28 -15.51
N MET A 36 -9.56 -7.12 -15.88
CA MET A 36 -10.83 -6.73 -16.51
C MET A 36 -11.88 -6.27 -15.50
N ASN A 37 -11.84 -6.79 -14.27
CA ASN A 37 -12.90 -6.58 -13.27
C ASN A 37 -12.54 -5.56 -12.19
N VAL A 38 -11.25 -5.27 -12.00
CA VAL A 38 -10.79 -4.31 -10.99
C VAL A 38 -11.29 -2.89 -11.25
N ILE A 39 -11.75 -2.22 -10.20
CA ILE A 39 -12.29 -0.86 -10.27
C ILE A 39 -11.18 0.14 -9.91
N SER A 40 -11.05 1.25 -10.63
CA SER A 40 -10.30 2.41 -10.13
C SER A 40 -11.25 3.42 -9.51
N GLU A 41 -10.76 4.01 -8.44
CA GLU A 41 -11.38 5.08 -7.70
C GLU A 41 -10.44 6.29 -7.69
N THR A 42 -11.02 7.49 -7.76
CA THR A 42 -10.27 8.74 -7.62
C THR A 42 -10.41 9.23 -6.18
N TRP A 43 -9.28 9.55 -5.57
CA TRP A 43 -9.19 10.00 -4.19
C TRP A 43 -8.55 11.37 -4.13
N LEU A 44 -9.19 12.31 -3.43
CA LEU A 44 -8.70 13.69 -3.33
C LEU A 44 -7.60 13.81 -2.27
N LYS A 45 -6.66 14.73 -2.49
CA LYS A 45 -5.65 15.10 -1.51
C LYS A 45 -6.25 15.36 -0.12
N GLY A 46 -5.59 14.84 0.90
CA GLY A 46 -6.01 14.91 2.31
C GLY A 46 -6.96 13.79 2.74
N SER A 47 -7.46 12.97 1.81
CA SER A 47 -8.30 11.82 2.15
C SER A 47 -7.47 10.69 2.77
N THR A 48 -8.09 9.90 3.64
CA THR A 48 -7.51 8.65 4.14
C THR A 48 -8.17 7.46 3.45
N VAL A 49 -7.35 6.57 2.89
CA VAL A 49 -7.80 5.31 2.30
C VAL A 49 -7.48 4.18 3.28
N PHE A 50 -8.49 3.42 3.68
CA PHE A 50 -8.33 2.28 4.58
C PHE A 50 -8.15 0.99 3.78
N GLY A 51 -6.96 0.39 3.86
CA GLY A 51 -6.60 -0.81 3.10
C GLY A 51 -7.00 -2.14 3.75
N ASN A 52 -7.92 -2.16 4.71
CA ASN A 52 -8.25 -3.37 5.48
C ASN A 52 -9.21 -4.34 4.74
N ASP A 53 -9.84 -3.91 3.66
CA ASP A 53 -10.88 -4.66 2.95
C ASP A 53 -10.47 -5.05 1.51
N GLY A 54 -9.20 -4.90 1.20
CA GLY A 54 -8.66 -5.24 -0.11
C GLY A 54 -7.22 -4.81 -0.30
N PHE A 55 -6.72 -5.14 -1.47
CA PHE A 55 -5.38 -4.81 -1.93
C PHE A 55 -5.46 -3.68 -2.95
N TYR A 56 -4.61 -2.68 -2.78
CA TYR A 56 -4.69 -1.41 -3.47
C TYR A 56 -3.39 -1.11 -4.21
N ILE A 57 -3.50 -0.57 -5.42
CA ILE A 57 -2.35 -0.21 -6.26
C ILE A 57 -2.54 1.24 -6.72
N ILE A 58 -1.56 2.10 -6.49
CA ILE A 58 -1.63 3.50 -6.92
C ILE A 58 -1.37 3.56 -8.44
N LEU A 59 -2.31 4.07 -9.21
CA LEU A 59 -2.16 4.26 -10.66
C LEU A 59 -1.66 5.65 -11.03
N LYS A 60 -1.99 6.66 -10.21
CA LYS A 60 -1.55 8.05 -10.33
C LYS A 60 -1.54 8.72 -8.96
N GLY A 61 -0.77 9.79 -8.83
CA GLY A 61 -0.67 10.57 -7.60
C GLY A 61 0.30 9.97 -6.59
N MET A 62 0.17 10.43 -5.35
CA MET A 62 1.06 10.09 -4.25
C MET A 62 0.27 9.93 -2.96
N ALA A 63 0.61 8.90 -2.20
CA ALA A 63 0.09 8.66 -0.87
C ALA A 63 1.22 8.39 0.11
N ARG A 64 0.92 8.46 1.39
CA ARG A 64 1.86 8.17 2.47
C ARG A 64 1.21 7.24 3.49
N PRO A 65 1.91 6.17 3.94
CA PRO A 65 1.46 5.36 5.06
C PRO A 65 1.06 6.19 6.27
N GLN A 66 -0.07 5.86 6.89
CA GLN A 66 -0.39 6.44 8.18
C GLN A 66 0.41 5.70 9.26
N THR A 67 1.52 6.28 9.71
CA THR A 67 2.23 5.78 10.89
C THR A 67 1.47 6.23 12.14
N GLY A 68 1.15 5.29 13.03
CA GLY A 68 0.43 5.58 14.27
C GLY A 68 1.29 6.39 15.23
N VAL A 69 1.23 7.72 15.14
CA VAL A 69 1.52 8.58 16.29
C VAL A 69 0.18 8.92 16.90
N GLN A 70 -0.19 8.16 17.94
CA GLN A 70 -1.31 8.52 18.78
C GLN A 70 -0.93 9.80 19.51
N GLY A 71 -1.61 10.90 19.22
CA GLY A 71 -1.53 12.09 20.05
C GLY A 71 -2.17 11.77 21.40
N SER A 72 -1.36 11.44 22.39
CA SER A 72 -1.71 11.72 23.78
C SER A 72 -1.04 13.03 24.14
N SER A 73 -1.83 14.10 24.19
CA SER A 73 -1.47 15.18 25.10
C SER A 73 -1.34 14.57 26.51
N THR A 74 -0.27 14.96 27.19
CA THR A 74 0.00 14.80 28.63
C THR A 74 0.96 13.66 29.01
N GLU A 75 2.17 14.12 29.34
CA GLU A 75 3.17 13.61 30.29
C GLU A 75 3.74 12.19 30.15
N GLU A 76 5.04 12.20 29.84
CA GLU A 76 6.09 11.31 30.35
C GLU A 76 5.70 9.86 30.65
N ASN A 77 5.91 8.98 29.66
CA ASN A 77 6.66 7.74 29.90
C ASN A 77 7.20 7.18 28.58
N LYS A 78 8.53 7.01 28.52
CA LYS A 78 9.27 6.40 27.41
C LYS A 78 8.84 4.95 27.22
N SER A 79 7.79 4.74 26.45
CA SER A 79 7.53 3.45 25.83
C SER A 79 8.13 3.45 24.44
N GLN A 80 9.10 2.56 24.24
CA GLN A 80 9.78 2.29 22.99
C GLN A 80 8.72 2.04 21.90
N THR A 81 8.49 3.05 21.06
CA THR A 81 7.53 2.98 19.96
C THR A 81 8.10 2.06 18.90
N SER A 82 7.64 0.81 18.87
CA SER A 82 7.91 -0.07 17.74
C SER A 82 7.12 0.46 16.53
N PHE A 83 7.85 1.00 15.55
CA PHE A 83 7.29 1.29 14.25
C PHE A 83 6.90 -0.03 13.60
N ILE A 84 5.62 -0.41 13.70
CA ILE A 84 5.09 -1.48 12.87
C ILE A 84 4.95 -0.83 11.49
N LEU A 85 5.96 -1.04 10.63
CA LEU A 85 5.82 -0.79 9.20
C LEU A 85 4.85 -1.88 8.71
N PRO A 86 3.60 -1.54 8.35
CA PRO A 86 2.76 -2.46 7.59
C PRO A 86 3.53 -2.84 6.32
N SER A 87 3.31 -4.04 5.79
CA SER A 87 3.98 -4.57 4.60
C SER A 87 3.60 -3.77 3.34
N PHE A 88 4.03 -2.51 3.28
CA PHE A 88 3.89 -1.65 2.12
C PHE A 88 5.02 -2.02 1.17
N HIS A 89 4.76 -2.99 0.29
CA HIS A 89 5.67 -3.24 -0.81
C HIS A 89 5.47 -2.16 -1.88
N SER A 90 6.30 -1.13 -1.82
CA SER A 90 6.52 -0.25 -2.97
C SER A 90 7.43 -1.01 -3.94
N PHE A 91 6.85 -1.65 -4.96
CA PHE A 91 7.61 -2.49 -5.91
C PHE A 91 8.49 -1.68 -6.88
N LEU A 92 8.56 -0.36 -6.76
CA LEU A 92 9.61 0.47 -7.38
C LEU A 92 10.88 0.61 -6.52
N ILE A 93 10.93 -0.03 -5.35
CA ILE A 93 12.17 -0.22 -4.58
C ILE A 93 12.97 -1.44 -5.12
N SER A 94 12.41 -2.19 -6.08
CA SER A 94 13.03 -3.39 -6.62
C SER A 94 14.28 -3.07 -7.44
N GLU A 95 15.39 -3.58 -6.90
CA GLU A 95 16.76 -3.71 -7.42
C GLU A 95 17.80 -2.64 -7.08
N GLU A 96 17.47 -1.36 -6.94
CA GLU A 96 18.52 -0.35 -6.66
C GLU A 96 18.80 -0.13 -5.16
N LEU A 97 17.89 -0.50 -4.26
CA LEU A 97 18.06 -0.37 -2.81
C LEU A 97 18.37 -1.71 -2.11
N LYS A 98 19.08 -2.63 -2.80
CA LYS A 98 19.88 -3.68 -2.12
C LYS A 98 21.10 -3.09 -1.38
N CYS A 99 21.00 -1.88 -0.85
CA CYS A 99 22.01 -1.36 0.06
C CYS A 99 21.65 -1.84 1.47
N SER A 100 22.25 -2.94 1.92
CA SER A 100 22.26 -3.28 3.35
C SER A 100 22.79 -2.11 4.21
N ALA A 101 23.55 -1.19 3.59
CA ALA A 101 23.99 0.08 4.15
C ALA A 101 22.86 1.12 4.38
N PHE A 102 21.78 1.13 3.60
CA PHE A 102 20.67 2.06 3.76
C PHE A 102 19.77 1.64 4.93
N ALA A 103 19.50 0.33 5.07
CA ALA A 103 18.77 -0.19 6.21
C ALA A 103 19.49 0.09 7.54
N GLU A 104 20.82 -0.06 7.60
CA GLU A 104 21.61 0.30 8.79
C GLU A 104 21.59 1.80 9.11
N MET A 105 21.56 2.69 8.10
CA MET A 105 21.56 4.13 8.32
C MET A 105 20.28 4.68 8.99
N PHE A 106 19.13 4.02 8.78
CA PHE A 106 17.81 4.45 9.27
C PHE A 106 17.30 3.70 10.50
N LEU A 107 17.97 2.62 10.91
CA LEU A 107 17.66 1.88 12.14
C LEU A 107 18.31 2.49 13.40
N SER A 108 19.09 3.58 13.29
CA SER A 108 19.61 4.33 14.43
C SER A 108 18.66 5.49 14.81
N PRO A 109 17.90 5.37 15.92
CA PRO A 109 16.88 6.33 16.27
C PRO A 109 17.51 7.46 17.11
N CYS A 110 18.11 8.47 16.47
CA CYS A 110 18.55 9.64 17.24
C CYS A 110 18.54 11.00 16.51
N GLU A 111 18.08 11.10 15.27
CA GLU A 111 18.08 12.39 14.55
C GLU A 111 16.71 12.71 13.91
N PRO A 112 16.05 13.83 14.29
CA PRO A 112 14.75 14.25 13.72
C PRO A 112 14.79 14.45 12.19
N THR A 113 15.95 14.82 11.65
CA THR A 113 16.19 15.02 10.21
C THR A 113 16.21 13.70 9.44
N LYS A 114 16.75 12.62 10.03
CA LYS A 114 16.78 11.29 9.42
C LYS A 114 15.39 10.65 9.35
N LEU A 115 14.56 10.86 10.38
CA LEU A 115 13.15 10.44 10.39
C LEU A 115 12.35 11.14 9.29
N LYS A 116 12.53 12.45 9.09
CA LYS A 116 11.85 13.18 8.01
C LYS A 116 12.26 12.67 6.63
N LEU A 117 13.54 12.41 6.41
CA LEU A 117 14.04 11.86 5.15
C LEU A 117 13.53 10.43 4.91
N PHE A 118 13.51 9.58 5.94
CA PHE A 118 12.94 8.24 5.87
C PHE A 118 11.44 8.27 5.53
N LEU A 119 10.67 9.18 6.12
CA LEU A 119 9.24 9.33 5.81
C LEU A 119 8.98 9.84 4.38
N VAL A 120 9.90 10.63 3.80
CA VAL A 120 9.86 10.99 2.36
C VAL A 120 10.14 9.77 1.49
N PHE A 121 11.11 8.92 1.85
CA PHE A 121 11.36 7.65 1.13
C PHE A 121 10.21 6.63 1.24
N LEU A 122 9.34 6.78 2.25
CA LEU A 122 8.16 5.93 2.41
C LEU A 122 6.92 6.42 1.64
N GLN A 123 7.06 7.44 0.79
CA GLN A 123 5.96 7.86 -0.08
C GLN A 123 5.63 6.76 -1.09
N LEU A 124 4.35 6.42 -1.17
CA LEU A 124 3.79 5.49 -2.13
C LEU A 124 3.44 6.29 -3.39
N THR A 125 4.05 5.90 -4.49
CA THR A 125 3.91 6.56 -5.79
C THR A 125 3.27 5.58 -6.77
N GLN A 126 3.29 5.90 -8.06
CA GLN A 126 2.73 5.04 -9.09
C GLN A 126 3.26 3.60 -8.97
N TRP A 127 2.34 2.64 -9.01
CA TRP A 127 2.54 1.19 -8.87
C TRP A 127 2.96 0.71 -7.48
N SER A 128 3.10 1.61 -6.50
CA SER A 128 3.18 1.19 -5.10
C SER A 128 1.89 0.51 -4.67
N THR A 129 2.02 -0.47 -3.76
CA THR A 129 0.89 -1.27 -3.27
C THR A 129 0.69 -1.12 -1.77
N PHE A 130 -0.54 -1.30 -1.33
CA PHE A 130 -0.90 -1.32 0.08
C PHE A 130 -2.16 -2.16 0.33
N GLY A 131 -2.47 -2.40 1.60
CA GLY A 131 -3.65 -3.17 1.99
C GLY A 131 -3.35 -4.64 2.23
N THR A 132 -4.39 -5.45 2.12
CA THR A 132 -4.34 -6.90 2.35
C THR A 132 -5.22 -7.65 1.36
N LEU A 133 -4.72 -8.79 0.88
CA LEU A 133 -5.49 -9.72 0.04
C LEU A 133 -6.40 -10.65 0.87
N GLU A 134 -6.17 -10.72 2.17
CA GLU A 134 -6.95 -11.50 3.12
C GLU A 134 -8.05 -10.64 3.74
N GLU A 135 -9.20 -11.24 4.01
CA GLU A 135 -10.28 -10.56 4.74
C GLU A 135 -9.79 -10.19 6.14
N TYR A 136 -9.73 -8.89 6.42
CA TYR A 136 -9.31 -8.38 7.71
C TYR A 136 -10.42 -7.53 8.33
N THR A 137 -10.99 -8.03 9.43
CA THR A 137 -11.94 -7.26 10.23
C THR A 137 -11.18 -6.62 11.39
N PRO A 138 -10.99 -5.28 11.38
CA PRO A 138 -10.26 -4.62 12.46
C PRO A 138 -11.05 -4.70 13.76
N GLN A 139 -10.39 -5.08 14.86
CA GLN A 139 -11.01 -5.15 16.19
C GLN A 139 -11.02 -3.79 16.88
N ASN A 140 -10.15 -2.86 16.45
CA ASN A 140 -10.04 -1.51 17.00
C ASN A 140 -9.59 -0.52 15.92
N GLU A 141 -9.60 0.78 16.25
CA GLU A 141 -9.19 1.83 15.30
C GLU A 141 -7.70 1.77 14.90
N SER A 142 -6.84 1.28 15.79
CA SER A 142 -5.40 1.14 15.51
C SER A 142 -5.17 0.09 14.42
N GLU A 143 -5.87 -1.04 14.53
CA GLU A 143 -5.91 -2.11 13.56
C GLU A 143 -6.49 -1.65 12.21
N ALA A 144 -7.55 -0.85 12.22
CA ALA A 144 -8.09 -0.26 11.00
C ALA A 144 -7.05 0.64 10.30
N ARG A 145 -6.23 1.37 11.06
CA ARG A 145 -5.18 2.24 10.53
C ARG A 145 -3.94 1.50 10.06
N LYS A 146 -3.76 0.23 10.44
CA LYS A 146 -2.60 -0.59 10.06
C LYS A 146 -2.37 -0.59 8.56
N TYR A 147 -3.40 -0.59 7.73
CA TYR A 147 -3.26 -0.60 6.28
C TYR A 147 -3.66 0.72 5.62
N SER A 148 -3.74 1.79 6.41
CA SER A 148 -4.24 3.07 5.93
C SER A 148 -3.14 3.95 5.34
N VAL A 149 -3.53 4.72 4.34
CA VAL A 149 -2.66 5.70 3.67
C VAL A 149 -3.38 7.04 3.59
N VAL A 150 -2.63 8.12 3.73
CA VAL A 150 -3.10 9.48 3.50
C VAL A 150 -2.71 9.90 2.09
N VAL A 151 -3.66 10.43 1.35
CA VAL A 151 -3.47 10.90 -0.02
C VAL A 151 -2.80 12.28 0.01
N GLU A 152 -1.59 12.38 -0.54
CA GLU A 152 -0.77 13.62 -0.53
C GLU A 152 -0.98 14.44 -1.82
N GLU A 153 -1.38 13.77 -2.90
CA GLU A 153 -1.79 14.33 -4.20
C GLU A 153 -3.01 13.55 -4.70
N ASP A 154 -3.90 14.18 -5.48
CA ASP A 154 -5.06 13.49 -6.05
C ASP A 154 -4.64 12.17 -6.71
N CYS A 155 -5.15 11.06 -6.18
CA CYS A 155 -4.76 9.72 -6.56
C CYS A 155 -5.82 9.06 -7.42
N GLU A 156 -5.36 8.28 -8.41
CA GLU A 156 -6.17 7.22 -8.98
C GLU A 156 -5.67 5.91 -8.38
N ILE A 157 -6.54 5.16 -7.70
CA ILE A 157 -6.16 3.94 -6.97
C ILE A 157 -6.99 2.77 -7.52
N LEU A 158 -6.30 1.72 -7.91
CA LEU A 158 -6.89 0.44 -8.28
C LEU A 158 -7.20 -0.36 -7.02
N ARG A 159 -8.41 -0.92 -6.93
CA ARG A 159 -8.83 -1.76 -5.82
C ARG A 159 -9.09 -3.20 -6.27
N ILE A 160 -8.48 -4.14 -5.58
CA ILE A 160 -8.75 -5.58 -5.63
C ILE A 160 -9.41 -5.95 -4.30
N SER A 161 -10.71 -6.22 -4.30
CA SER A 161 -11.41 -6.64 -3.08
C SER A 161 -10.89 -7.98 -2.60
N ALA A 162 -10.65 -8.12 -1.29
CA ALA A 162 -10.29 -9.41 -0.68
C ALA A 162 -11.34 -10.49 -0.97
N LYS A 163 -12.64 -10.10 -1.03
CA LYS A 163 -13.75 -11.00 -1.37
C LYS A 163 -13.65 -11.54 -2.80
N ASP A 164 -13.36 -10.67 -3.76
CA ASP A 164 -13.29 -11.07 -5.15
C ASP A 164 -12.00 -11.83 -5.45
N PHE A 165 -10.91 -11.48 -4.76
CA PHE A 165 -9.67 -12.23 -4.78
C PHE A 165 -9.86 -13.67 -4.25
N ALA A 166 -10.54 -13.82 -3.12
CA ALA A 166 -10.83 -15.14 -2.54
C ALA A 166 -11.66 -16.03 -3.50
N LYS A 167 -12.64 -15.45 -4.19
CA LYS A 167 -13.42 -16.17 -5.22
C LYS A 167 -12.53 -16.63 -6.38
N LEU A 168 -11.65 -15.77 -6.88
CA LEU A 168 -10.73 -16.10 -7.98
C LEU A 168 -9.75 -17.22 -7.62
N LYS A 169 -9.35 -17.34 -6.34
CA LYS A 169 -8.48 -18.42 -5.86
C LYS A 169 -9.20 -19.76 -5.70
N SER A 170 -10.53 -19.75 -5.59
CA SER A 170 -11.34 -20.96 -5.38
C SER A 170 -11.76 -21.68 -6.67
N VAL A 171 -11.43 -21.10 -7.83
CA VAL A 171 -11.68 -21.66 -9.18
C VAL A 171 -10.44 -22.41 -9.64
#